data_AF-A0A1F3N2G3-F1
#
_entry.id   AF-A0A1F3N2G3-F1
#
_cell.length_a   1.000
_cell.length_b   1.000
_cell.length_c   1.000
_cell.angle_alpha   90.00
_cell.angle_beta   90.00
_cell.angle_gamma   90.00
#
_symmetry.space_group_name_H-M   'P 1'
#
loop_
_entity.id
_entity.type
_entity.pdbx_description
1 polymer ?
#
loop_
_entity_poly.entity_id
_entity_poly.type
_entity_poly.pdbx_seq_one_letter_code
_entity_poly.pdbx_strand_id
1 'polypeptide(L)'
;MIKKAILNIILPGLFIGLADGQEIVTGLQTNLLVKNAGSAYTESKSLADDTLALPFFDDFSGEYIFPDSRKWSDNFVFINNTYSDKQITSGIATFDALDSTGSLYEEASSVTFEADHLTSRPINLDFPASDNIWLSFHYQMPESQDL
;
A
#
# COMPACT_ATOMS: atom_id res chain seq x y z
N MET A 1 24.87 -44.14 39.36
CA MET A 1 24.37 -42.74 39.34
C MET A 1 24.80 -42.00 38.06
N ILE A 2 26.06 -42.13 37.63
CA ILE A 2 26.61 -41.48 36.42
C ILE A 2 25.84 -41.79 35.12
N LYS A 3 25.39 -43.03 34.90
CA LYS A 3 24.62 -43.40 33.68
C LYS A 3 23.27 -42.67 33.55
N LYS A 4 22.60 -42.35 34.66
CA LYS A 4 21.35 -41.58 34.66
C LYS A 4 21.59 -40.10 34.37
N ALA A 5 22.74 -39.56 34.80
CA ALA A 5 23.14 -38.18 34.53
C ALA A 5 23.48 -37.97 33.03
N ILE A 6 24.14 -38.94 32.39
CA ILE A 6 24.46 -38.88 30.95
C ILE A 6 23.18 -38.90 30.10
N LEU A 7 22.21 -39.77 30.44
CA LEU A 7 20.93 -39.85 29.74
C LEU A 7 20.14 -38.53 29.84
N ASN A 8 20.14 -37.91 31.02
CA ASN A 8 19.46 -36.63 31.26
C ASN A 8 20.09 -35.42 30.55
N ILE A 9 21.32 -35.53 30.05
CA ILE A 9 22.01 -34.46 29.28
C ILE A 9 21.86 -34.69 27.77
N ILE A 10 21.95 -35.94 27.31
CA ILE A 10 21.82 -36.27 25.88
C ILE A 10 20.39 -36.06 25.38
N LEU A 11 19.38 -36.41 26.19
CA LEU A 11 17.98 -36.32 25.80
C LEU A 11 17.53 -34.87 25.46
N PRO A 12 17.79 -33.83 26.28
CA PRO A 12 17.45 -32.46 25.89
C PRO A 12 18.32 -31.94 24.74
N GLY A 13 19.58 -32.35 24.63
CA GLY A 13 20.47 -31.96 23.53
C GLY A 13 19.98 -32.43 22.15
N LEU A 14 19.30 -33.57 22.07
CA LEU A 14 18.74 -34.10 20.83
C LEU A 14 17.54 -33.29 20.30
N PHE A 15 16.82 -32.58 21.18
CA PHE A 15 15.65 -31.78 20.81
C PHE A 15 15.98 -30.34 20.41
N ILE A 16 17.18 -29.84 20.71
CA ILE A 16 17.60 -28.47 20.37
C ILE A 16 17.90 -28.32 18.86
N GLY A 17 18.29 -29.41 18.17
CA GLY A 17 18.65 -29.39 16.76
C GLY A 17 17.50 -29.53 15.75
N LEU A 18 16.24 -29.60 16.21
CA LEU A 18 15.06 -29.79 15.36
C LEU A 18 14.10 -28.59 15.36
N ALA A 19 14.48 -27.49 16.01
CA ALA A 19 13.68 -26.27 16.04
C ALA A 19 14.21 -25.30 14.98
N ASP A 20 13.58 -25.29 13.81
CA ASP A 20 13.75 -24.19 12.86
C ASP A 20 12.98 -22.98 13.39
N GLY A 21 13.71 -22.03 13.97
CA GLY A 21 13.21 -20.73 14.42
C GLY A 21 13.56 -19.59 13.46
N GLN A 22 13.90 -19.90 12.21
CA GLN A 22 14.27 -18.89 11.22
C GLN A 22 13.04 -18.11 10.75
N GLU A 23 13.14 -16.77 10.76
CA GLU A 23 12.14 -15.89 10.15
C GLU A 23 12.23 -16.02 8.62
N ILE A 24 11.08 -16.23 7.97
CA ILE A 24 10.97 -16.14 6.52
C ILE A 24 10.32 -14.80 6.23
N VAL A 25 11.07 -13.92 5.55
CA VAL A 25 10.52 -12.66 5.03
C VAL A 25 9.71 -12.98 3.79
N THR A 26 8.40 -12.86 3.88
CA THR A 26 7.49 -12.90 2.73
C THR A 26 7.04 -11.49 2.39
N GLY A 27 6.75 -11.22 1.12
CA GLY A 27 6.17 -9.94 0.71
C GLY A 27 4.83 -9.64 1.40
N LEU A 28 4.41 -8.37 1.37
CA LEU A 28 3.14 -7.93 1.93
C LEU A 28 1.98 -8.63 1.20
N GLN A 29 1.22 -9.47 1.90
CA GLN A 29 0.08 -10.21 1.33
C GLN A 29 -1.26 -9.51 1.60
N THR A 30 -1.33 -8.69 2.65
CA THR A 30 -2.56 -8.01 3.05
C THR A 30 -2.27 -6.73 3.84
N ASN A 31 -3.13 -5.73 3.64
CA ASN A 31 -3.15 -4.50 4.41
C ASN A 31 -4.31 -4.58 5.42
N LEU A 32 -3.98 -4.81 6.69
CA LEU A 32 -4.98 -4.94 7.75
C LEU A 32 -5.79 -3.66 7.99
N LEU A 33 -5.21 -2.48 7.73
CA LEU A 33 -5.92 -1.21 7.90
C LEU A 33 -7.04 -1.09 6.86
N VAL A 34 -6.72 -1.37 5.59
CA VAL A 34 -7.71 -1.40 4.49
C VAL A 34 -8.75 -2.48 4.72
N LYS A 35 -8.34 -3.71 5.07
CA LYS A 35 -9.24 -4.83 5.34
C LYS A 35 -10.25 -4.55 6.45
N ASN A 36 -9.79 -3.93 7.54
CA ASN A 36 -10.66 -3.58 8.66
C ASN A 36 -11.59 -2.39 8.33
N ALA A 37 -11.11 -1.43 7.53
CA ALA A 37 -11.90 -0.28 7.11
C ALA A 37 -12.93 -0.61 6.04
N GLY A 38 -12.67 -1.57 5.14
CA GLY A 38 -13.58 -1.99 4.06
C GLY A 38 -14.95 -2.48 4.56
N SER A 39 -15.04 -2.93 5.82
CA SER A 39 -16.32 -3.27 6.46
C SER A 39 -17.18 -2.05 6.81
N ALA A 40 -16.58 -0.86 6.90
CA ALA A 40 -17.22 0.41 7.26
C ALA A 40 -17.23 1.43 6.10
N TYR A 41 -16.38 1.23 5.09
CA TYR A 41 -16.28 2.09 3.93
C TYR A 41 -17.46 1.84 2.97
N THR A 42 -18.44 2.73 3.01
CA THR A 42 -19.46 2.81 1.96
C THR A 42 -18.94 3.78 0.91
N GLU A 43 -18.72 3.29 -0.30
CA GLU A 43 -18.53 4.10 -1.50
C GLU A 43 -19.67 5.13 -1.58
N SER A 44 -19.44 6.33 -1.05
CA SER A 44 -20.36 7.43 -1.25
C SER A 44 -20.19 7.83 -2.70
N LYS A 45 -21.09 7.35 -3.57
CA LYS A 45 -21.32 7.95 -4.88
C LYS A 45 -21.74 9.40 -4.64
N SER A 46 -20.76 10.27 -4.48
CA SER A 46 -20.93 11.71 -4.48
C SER A 46 -21.63 12.06 -5.80
N LEU A 47 -22.81 12.66 -5.69
CA LEU A 47 -23.57 13.22 -6.82
C LEU A 47 -22.94 14.53 -7.36
N ALA A 48 -21.64 14.76 -7.15
CA ALA A 48 -20.96 15.93 -7.67
C ALA A 48 -20.30 15.60 -9.02
N ASP A 49 -21.14 15.62 -10.04
CA ASP A 49 -20.80 15.87 -11.43
C ASP A 49 -20.33 17.33 -11.57
N ASP A 50 -19.19 17.68 -10.94
CA ASP A 50 -18.52 18.94 -11.20
C ASP A 50 -17.06 18.68 -11.56
N THR A 51 -16.63 19.34 -12.62
CA THR A 51 -15.30 19.16 -13.20
C THR A 51 -14.32 19.97 -12.35
N LEU A 52 -13.22 19.37 -11.89
CA LEU A 52 -12.25 20.07 -11.05
C LEU A 52 -11.57 21.20 -11.83
N ALA A 53 -11.48 22.39 -11.24
CA ALA A 53 -10.73 23.50 -11.82
C ALA A 53 -9.22 23.34 -11.59
N LEU A 54 -8.41 23.93 -12.47
CA LEU A 54 -6.98 24.11 -12.22
C LEU A 54 -6.74 25.25 -11.20
N PRO A 55 -5.67 25.18 -10.37
CA PRO A 55 -4.74 24.06 -10.26
C PRO A 55 -5.33 22.86 -9.50
N PHE A 56 -5.05 21.65 -10.00
CA PHE A 56 -5.29 20.40 -9.27
C PHE A 56 -4.07 20.09 -8.39
N PHE A 57 -4.31 19.76 -7.11
CA PHE A 57 -3.23 19.44 -6.17
C PHE A 57 -3.71 18.44 -5.12
N ASP A 58 -2.89 17.45 -4.84
CA ASP A 58 -3.05 16.57 -3.70
C ASP A 58 -1.69 16.13 -3.15
N ASP A 59 -1.48 16.31 -1.85
CA ASP A 59 -0.30 15.86 -1.12
C ASP A 59 -0.62 14.69 -0.18
N PHE A 60 -1.88 14.21 -0.23
CA PHE A 60 -2.42 13.11 0.57
C PHE A 60 -2.29 13.31 2.09
N SER A 61 -2.05 14.54 2.54
CA SER A 61 -1.94 14.86 3.96
C SER A 61 -3.32 14.73 4.63
N GLY A 62 -3.44 13.81 5.58
CA GLY A 62 -4.66 13.59 6.36
C GLY A 62 -4.65 12.29 7.15
N GLU A 63 -5.75 12.01 7.86
CA GLU A 63 -5.90 10.79 8.67
C GLU A 63 -6.76 9.71 7.97
N TYR A 64 -6.89 9.81 6.65
CA TYR A 64 -7.65 8.87 5.82
C TYR A 64 -6.71 7.86 5.17
N ILE A 65 -7.19 6.63 4.99
CA ILE A 65 -6.45 5.55 4.34
C ILE A 65 -6.81 5.35 2.86
N PHE A 66 -7.85 6.04 2.39
CA PHE A 66 -8.33 6.03 1.01
C PHE A 66 -8.23 7.44 0.42
N PRO A 67 -8.05 7.59 -0.91
CA PRO A 67 -8.01 8.89 -1.57
C PRO A 67 -9.26 9.75 -1.29
N ASP A 68 -9.09 11.07 -1.28
CA ASP A 68 -10.22 12.00 -1.17
C ASP A 68 -11.17 11.82 -2.36
N SER A 69 -12.37 11.30 -2.12
CA SER A 69 -13.37 10.99 -3.17
C SER A 69 -13.88 12.22 -3.93
N ARG A 70 -13.60 13.43 -3.43
CA ARG A 70 -13.84 14.69 -4.14
C ARG A 70 -12.79 14.97 -5.22
N LYS A 71 -11.61 14.37 -5.10
CA LYS A 71 -10.47 14.53 -6.02
C LYS A 71 -10.24 13.30 -6.89
N TRP A 72 -10.49 12.11 -6.36
CA TRP A 72 -10.24 10.83 -7.00
C TRP A 72 -11.53 10.02 -7.12
N SER A 73 -11.66 9.23 -8.18
CA SER A 73 -12.85 8.43 -8.48
C SER A 73 -12.73 6.97 -8.03
N ASP A 74 -11.56 6.56 -7.56
CA ASP A 74 -11.25 5.20 -7.13
C ASP A 74 -10.51 5.17 -5.79
N ASN A 75 -10.31 3.96 -5.27
CA ASN A 75 -9.70 3.68 -3.98
C ASN A 75 -8.69 2.52 -4.02
N PHE A 76 -7.99 2.37 -5.16
CA PHE A 76 -7.02 1.28 -5.38
C PHE A 76 -5.60 1.62 -4.93
N VAL A 77 -5.41 2.71 -4.18
CA VAL A 77 -4.13 3.05 -3.55
C VAL A 77 -4.33 3.24 -2.05
N PHE A 78 -3.28 2.91 -1.29
CA PHE A 78 -3.29 3.06 0.14
C PHE A 78 -2.68 4.40 0.56
N ILE A 79 -3.48 5.26 1.21
CA ILE A 79 -2.97 6.52 1.77
C ILE A 79 -2.37 6.27 3.15
N ASN A 80 -1.12 6.68 3.34
CA ASN A 80 -0.42 6.53 4.61
C ASN A 80 0.69 7.57 4.76
N ASN A 81 1.44 7.48 5.86
CA ASN A 81 2.60 8.33 6.14
C ASN A 81 3.78 7.54 6.74
N THR A 82 3.81 6.23 6.49
CA THR A 82 4.72 5.27 7.13
C THR A 82 5.56 4.46 6.14
N TYR A 83 5.19 4.39 4.86
CA TYR A 83 5.84 3.54 3.86
C TYR A 83 6.98 4.24 3.11
N SER A 84 7.31 5.48 3.47
CA SER A 84 8.41 6.24 2.89
C SER A 84 9.30 6.81 3.99
N ASP A 85 10.62 6.69 3.79
CA ASP A 85 11.68 7.28 4.61
C ASP A 85 12.02 8.72 4.19
N LYS A 86 11.62 9.13 2.98
CA LYS A 86 11.97 10.41 2.33
C LYS A 86 10.74 11.20 1.89
N GLN A 87 9.60 10.97 2.53
CA GLN A 87 8.36 11.69 2.20
C GLN A 87 8.54 13.20 2.40
N ILE A 88 8.00 13.96 1.45
CA ILE A 88 8.10 15.44 1.44
C ILE A 88 6.99 16.04 2.33
N THR A 89 5.84 15.37 2.42
CA THR A 89 4.65 15.79 3.18
C THR A 89 4.23 14.70 4.17
N SER A 90 3.18 14.94 4.95
CA SER A 90 2.65 13.99 5.94
C SER A 90 1.69 12.94 5.35
N GLY A 91 1.76 12.70 4.04
CA GLY A 91 0.93 11.75 3.33
C GLY A 91 1.56 11.27 2.02
N ILE A 92 1.29 10.02 1.64
CA ILE A 92 1.71 9.40 0.39
C ILE A 92 0.62 8.44 -0.11
N ALA A 93 0.40 8.42 -1.42
CA ALA A 93 -0.34 7.35 -2.08
C ALA A 93 0.61 6.19 -2.40
N THR A 94 0.38 5.05 -1.78
CA THR A 94 1.17 3.83 -2.00
C THR A 94 0.47 2.92 -2.98
N PHE A 95 1.25 2.47 -3.97
CA PHE A 95 0.89 1.46 -4.96
C PHE A 95 1.58 0.14 -4.53
N ASP A 96 0.91 -0.66 -3.70
CA ASP A 96 1.42 -1.87 -3.05
C ASP A 96 0.91 -3.20 -3.67
N ALA A 97 0.19 -3.14 -4.79
CA ALA A 97 -0.43 -4.29 -5.45
C ALA A 97 -1.48 -5.00 -4.59
N LEU A 98 -2.10 -4.28 -3.67
CA LEU A 98 -3.25 -4.74 -2.89
C LEU A 98 -4.51 -4.04 -3.38
N ASP A 99 -5.57 -4.82 -3.56
CA ASP A 99 -6.86 -4.32 -3.98
C ASP A 99 -7.53 -3.45 -2.89
N SER A 100 -8.69 -2.88 -3.23
CA SER A 100 -9.50 -2.06 -2.31
C SER A 100 -9.95 -2.79 -1.03
N THR A 101 -9.81 -4.12 -0.95
CA THR A 101 -10.09 -4.94 0.24
C THR A 101 -8.84 -5.15 1.11
N GLY A 102 -7.68 -4.68 0.65
CA GLY A 102 -6.40 -4.89 1.29
C GLY A 102 -5.87 -6.30 1.07
N SER A 103 -6.23 -6.97 -0.03
CA SER A 103 -5.74 -8.29 -0.40
C SER A 103 -4.94 -8.21 -1.69
N LEU A 104 -3.95 -9.07 -1.87
CA LEU A 104 -3.25 -9.17 -3.15
C LEU A 104 -4.27 -9.44 -4.28
N TYR A 105 -4.14 -8.73 -5.42
CA TYR A 105 -5.01 -8.96 -6.58
C TYR A 105 -5.05 -10.45 -6.96
N GLU A 106 -6.22 -10.96 -7.36
CA GLU A 106 -6.39 -12.38 -7.71
C GLU A 106 -5.51 -12.77 -8.92
N GLU A 107 -5.31 -11.83 -9.85
CA GLU A 107 -4.47 -11.97 -11.03
C GLU A 107 -2.98 -11.73 -10.75
N ALA A 108 -2.61 -11.38 -9.51
CA ALA A 108 -1.23 -11.13 -9.14
C ALA A 108 -0.38 -12.36 -9.41
N SER A 109 0.67 -12.15 -10.19
CA SER A 109 1.54 -13.21 -10.64
C SER A 109 2.96 -12.69 -10.80
N SER A 110 3.90 -13.60 -11.04
CA SER A 110 5.29 -13.24 -11.36
C SER A 110 5.47 -12.70 -12.79
N VAL A 111 4.39 -12.67 -13.59
CA VAL A 111 4.34 -12.03 -14.91
C VAL A 111 3.63 -10.69 -14.82
N THR A 112 3.65 -9.89 -15.89
CA THR A 112 2.97 -8.58 -15.92
C THR A 112 1.46 -8.73 -15.73
N PHE A 113 0.90 -7.97 -14.80
CA PHE A 113 -0.53 -7.80 -14.58
C PHE A 113 -0.84 -6.32 -14.31
N GLU A 114 -2.11 -5.94 -14.42
CA GLU A 114 -2.58 -4.62 -14.00
C GLU A 114 -2.73 -4.61 -12.48
N ALA A 115 -2.02 -3.72 -11.81
CA ALA A 115 -2.09 -3.52 -10.37
C ALA A 115 -2.82 -2.20 -10.08
N ASP A 116 -2.35 -1.50 -9.05
CA ASP A 116 -2.94 -0.28 -8.55
C ASP A 116 -2.94 0.85 -9.59
N HIS A 117 -4.01 1.64 -9.56
CA HIS A 117 -4.17 2.87 -10.32
C HIS A 117 -4.86 3.93 -9.48
N LEU A 118 -4.71 5.18 -9.87
CA LEU A 118 -5.29 6.32 -9.17
C LEU A 118 -5.87 7.30 -10.17
N THR A 119 -7.20 7.35 -10.27
CA THR A 119 -7.92 8.11 -11.29
C THR A 119 -8.54 9.37 -10.70
N SER A 120 -8.16 10.54 -11.22
CA SER A 120 -8.75 11.80 -10.76
C SER A 120 -10.21 11.90 -11.19
N ARG A 121 -10.98 12.75 -10.51
CA ARG A 121 -12.20 13.30 -11.11
C ARG A 121 -11.83 14.05 -12.40
N PRO A 122 -12.78 14.22 -13.34
CA PRO A 122 -12.55 15.03 -14.53
C PRO A 122 -11.99 16.40 -14.16
N ILE A 123 -10.88 16.78 -14.77
CA ILE A 123 -10.27 18.12 -14.60
C ILE A 123 -10.63 18.95 -15.82
N ASN A 124 -11.08 20.18 -15.59
CA ASN A 124 -11.45 21.08 -16.66
C ASN A 124 -10.16 21.53 -17.35
N LEU A 125 -10.01 21.16 -18.62
CA LEU A 125 -8.89 21.52 -19.47
C LEU A 125 -9.35 22.40 -20.65
N ASP A 126 -10.53 23.02 -20.58
CA ASP A 126 -11.05 23.97 -21.57
C ASP A 126 -10.30 25.31 -21.48
N PHE A 127 -9.03 25.28 -21.86
CA PHE A 127 -8.13 26.42 -21.96
C PHE A 127 -7.68 26.59 -23.42
N PRO A 128 -7.33 27.82 -23.84
CA PRO A 128 -6.75 28.06 -25.15
C PRO A 128 -5.52 27.19 -25.41
N ALA A 129 -5.31 26.76 -26.65
CA ALA A 129 -4.12 25.97 -27.04
C ALA A 129 -2.78 26.72 -26.84
N SER A 130 -2.81 28.03 -26.59
CA SER A 130 -1.64 28.83 -26.21
C SER A 130 -1.19 28.59 -24.77
N ASP A 131 -2.07 28.04 -23.93
CA ASP A 131 -1.81 27.84 -22.52
C ASP A 131 -1.09 26.51 -22.31
N ASN A 132 0.03 26.55 -21.59
CA ASN A 132 0.79 25.34 -21.28
C ASN A 132 0.28 24.74 -19.96
N ILE A 133 -0.36 23.58 -20.03
CA ILE A 133 -0.82 22.83 -18.87
C ILE A 133 0.18 21.72 -18.58
N TRP A 134 0.60 21.60 -17.32
CA TRP A 134 1.58 20.61 -16.87
C TRP A 134 0.99 19.75 -15.76
N LEU A 135 1.26 18.45 -15.81
CA LEU A 135 1.12 17.54 -14.68
C LEU A 135 2.50 17.29 -14.09
N SER A 136 2.64 17.42 -12.78
CA SER A 136 3.88 17.17 -12.06
C SER A 136 3.56 16.43 -10.77
N PHE A 137 4.41 15.46 -10.43
CA PHE A 137 4.23 14.64 -9.24
C PHE A 137 5.60 14.21 -8.70
N HIS A 138 5.63 13.90 -7.41
CA HIS A 138 6.75 13.25 -6.77
C HIS A 138 6.53 11.75 -6.76
N TYR A 139 7.57 11.00 -7.13
CA TYR A 139 7.56 9.55 -7.10
C TYR A 139 8.78 9.05 -6.32
N GLN A 140 8.55 8.07 -5.47
CA GLN A 140 9.59 7.33 -4.77
C GLN A 140 9.46 5.85 -5.12
N MET A 141 10.53 5.28 -5.66
CA MET A 141 10.64 3.83 -5.78
C MET A 141 10.93 3.22 -4.40
N PRO A 142 10.45 1.99 -4.13
CA PRO A 142 10.91 1.23 -2.98
C PRO A 142 12.43 1.09 -3.04
N GLU A 143 13.12 1.32 -1.94
CA GLU A 143 14.54 0.99 -1.87
C GLU A 143 14.68 -0.52 -2.03
N SER A 144 15.54 -0.98 -2.94
CA SER A 144 15.87 -2.39 -3.03
C SER A 144 16.48 -2.77 -1.69
N GLN A 145 15.75 -3.57 -0.91
CA GLN A 145 16.37 -4.33 0.17
C GLN A 145 17.35 -5.28 -0.53
N ASP A 146 18.60 -4.85 -0.67
CA ASP A 146 19.71 -5.72 -1.04
C ASP A 146 19.77 -6.80 0.04
N LEU A 147 19.14 -7.95 -0.24
CA LEU A 147 19.27 -9.18 0.54
C LEU A 147 20.58 -9.88 0.18
#